data_AF-A0A2G8T481-F1
#
_entry.id   AF-A0A2G8T481-F1
#
_cell.length_a   1.000
_cell.length_b   1.000
_cell.length_c   1.000
_cell.angle_alpha   90.00
_cell.angle_beta   90.00
_cell.angle_gamma   90.00
#
_symmetry.space_group_name_H-M   'P 1'
#
loop_
_entity.id
_entity.type
_entity.pdbx_description
1 polymer ?
#
loop_
_entity_poly.entity_id
_entity_poly.type
_entity_poly.pdbx_seq_one_letter_code
_entity_poly.pdbx_strand_id
1 'polypeptide(L)'
;MEGYTDNGTCQTAAKSFMLGWVDQLAVAPAKVAGVYGSSCNSYLNGLATIARPPKFIWAANWDGNPSTSALSCVSGANWSNHQRLKPYQGDHNDTWGGATLNIDSNCANGPMAPTGALSSTSVCN
;
A
#
# COMPACT_ATOMS: atom_id res chain seq x y z
N MET A 1 -5.06 2.43 6.41
CA MET A 1 -5.16 1.98 7.80
C MET A 1 -3.98 2.55 8.53
N GLU A 2 -4.22 3.50 9.42
CA GLU A 2 -3.16 4.02 10.28
C GLU A 2 -2.64 2.96 11.25
N GLY A 3 -1.61 3.30 12.00
CA GLY A 3 -1.11 2.45 13.07
C GLY A 3 -2.19 2.16 14.11
N TYR A 4 -2.30 0.92 14.55
CA TYR A 4 -3.19 0.51 15.65
C TYR A 4 -2.50 -0.46 16.60
N THR A 5 -3.05 -0.60 17.81
CA THR A 5 -2.49 -1.47 18.84
C THR A 5 -2.45 -2.93 18.40
N ASP A 6 -1.32 -3.59 18.62
CA ASP A 6 -1.15 -5.01 18.32
C ASP A 6 -1.91 -5.92 19.29
N ASN A 7 -3.19 -6.17 19.02
CA ASN A 7 -3.92 -7.18 19.76
C ASN A 7 -4.95 -7.86 18.87
N GLY A 8 -5.38 -9.04 19.32
CA GLY A 8 -6.34 -9.86 18.58
C GLY A 8 -7.64 -9.13 18.24
N THR A 9 -8.12 -8.24 19.11
CA THR A 9 -9.34 -7.45 18.88
C THR A 9 -9.16 -6.45 17.73
N CYS A 10 -8.11 -5.62 17.79
CA CYS A 10 -7.82 -4.64 16.75
C CYS A 10 -7.48 -5.30 15.41
N GLN A 11 -6.69 -6.38 15.43
CA GLN A 11 -6.40 -7.15 14.22
C GLN A 11 -7.66 -7.79 13.61
N THR A 12 -8.56 -8.33 14.44
CA THR A 12 -9.83 -8.91 13.97
C THR A 12 -10.72 -7.82 13.35
N ALA A 13 -10.82 -6.65 13.99
CA ALA A 13 -11.57 -5.53 13.45
C ALA A 13 -11.01 -5.05 12.10
N ALA A 14 -9.69 -4.88 11.99
CA ALA A 14 -9.02 -4.51 10.74
C ALA A 14 -9.24 -5.55 9.62
N LYS A 15 -9.12 -6.85 9.94
CA LYS A 15 -9.37 -7.94 8.98
C LYS A 15 -10.83 -7.96 8.50
N SER A 16 -11.80 -7.79 9.41
CA SER A 16 -13.22 -7.73 9.08
C SER A 16 -13.55 -6.52 8.21
N PHE A 17 -13.01 -5.35 8.53
CA PHE A 17 -13.16 -4.15 7.70
C PHE A 17 -12.60 -4.38 6.29
N MET A 18 -11.39 -4.93 6.19
CA MET A 18 -10.76 -5.17 4.89
C MET A 18 -11.50 -6.21 4.06
N LEU A 19 -12.04 -7.26 4.68
CA LEU A 19 -12.88 -8.23 3.98
C LEU A 19 -14.13 -7.54 3.39
N GLY A 20 -14.86 -6.78 4.20
CA GLY A 20 -16.03 -6.03 3.73
C GLY A 20 -15.70 -5.00 2.65
N TRP A 21 -14.55 -4.33 2.75
CA TRP A 21 -14.07 -3.38 1.73
C TRP A 21 -13.82 -4.06 0.38
N VAL A 22 -13.12 -5.21 0.39
CA VAL A 22 -12.86 -5.99 -0.81
C VAL A 22 -14.17 -6.48 -1.44
N ASP A 23 -15.11 -6.93 -0.61
CA ASP A 23 -16.43 -7.41 -1.04
C ASP A 23 -17.25 -6.33 -1.71
N GLN A 24 -17.35 -5.18 -1.04
CA GLN A 24 -18.18 -4.09 -1.52
C GLN A 24 -17.63 -3.50 -2.83
N LEU A 25 -16.31 -3.40 -2.97
CA LEU A 25 -15.70 -2.94 -4.22
C LEU A 25 -15.87 -3.95 -5.37
N ALA A 26 -16.05 -5.23 -5.08
CA ALA A 26 -16.32 -6.24 -6.11
C ALA A 26 -17.75 -6.16 -6.68
N VAL A 27 -18.67 -5.43 -6.02
CA VAL A 27 -20.03 -5.19 -6.53
C VAL A 27 -19.99 -4.26 -7.75
N ALA A 28 -20.84 -4.53 -8.75
CA ALA A 28 -20.88 -3.77 -9.98
C ALA A 28 -21.20 -2.27 -9.74
N PRO A 29 -20.49 -1.33 -10.39
CA PRO A 29 -19.35 -1.54 -11.30
C PRO A 29 -18.06 -1.86 -10.54
N ALA A 30 -17.56 -3.09 -10.71
CA ALA A 30 -16.50 -3.64 -9.88
C ALA A 30 -15.21 -2.80 -9.98
N LYS A 31 -14.58 -2.61 -8.81
CA LYS A 31 -13.27 -1.98 -8.63
C LYS A 31 -12.34 -2.96 -7.92
N VAL A 32 -11.05 -2.77 -8.17
CA VAL A 32 -10.02 -3.56 -7.49
C VAL A 32 -9.66 -2.88 -6.18
N ALA A 33 -9.77 -3.62 -5.09
CA ALA A 33 -9.41 -3.13 -3.77
C ALA A 33 -7.90 -3.10 -3.56
N GLY A 34 -7.42 -1.99 -3.01
CA GLY A 34 -6.10 -1.87 -2.38
C GLY A 34 -6.22 -1.39 -0.94
N VAL A 35 -5.12 -1.44 -0.20
CA VAL A 35 -5.04 -0.93 1.17
C VAL A 35 -3.79 -0.08 1.36
N TYR A 36 -3.95 1.13 1.87
CA TYR A 36 -2.85 1.88 2.47
C TYR A 36 -2.62 1.44 3.91
N GLY A 37 -1.38 1.42 4.39
CA GLY A 37 -1.12 1.38 5.84
C GLY A 37 0.34 1.48 6.24
N SER A 38 0.58 1.70 7.53
CA SER A 38 1.92 1.66 8.11
C SER A 38 2.51 0.26 7.97
N SER A 39 3.70 0.18 7.39
CA SER A 39 4.41 -1.08 7.15
C SER A 39 4.59 -1.90 8.43
N CYS A 40 4.90 -1.25 9.55
CA CYS A 40 5.15 -1.91 10.84
C CYS A 40 4.02 -1.78 11.88
N ASN A 41 3.05 -0.88 11.69
CA ASN A 41 2.01 -0.64 12.72
C ASN A 41 0.58 -0.94 12.26
N SER A 42 0.38 -1.38 11.02
CA SER A 42 -0.95 -1.74 10.49
C SER A 42 -1.13 -3.24 10.25
N TYR A 43 -0.14 -4.06 10.62
CA TYR A 43 -0.17 -5.53 10.53
C TYR A 43 -0.57 -6.07 9.16
N LEU A 44 -0.02 -5.48 8.10
CA LEU A 44 -0.41 -5.77 6.72
C LEU A 44 -0.31 -7.26 6.36
N ASN A 45 0.68 -8.01 6.88
CA ASN A 45 0.77 -9.46 6.63
C ASN A 45 -0.48 -10.23 7.07
N GLY A 46 -1.17 -9.79 8.12
CA GLY A 46 -2.42 -10.42 8.56
C GLY A 46 -3.55 -10.28 7.54
N LEU A 47 -3.48 -9.29 6.66
CA LEU A 47 -4.44 -9.11 5.57
C LEU A 47 -4.17 -10.04 4.39
N ALA A 48 -2.97 -10.61 4.28
CA ALA A 48 -2.67 -11.58 3.22
C ALA A 48 -3.41 -12.92 3.43
N THR A 49 -3.87 -13.18 4.66
CA THR A 49 -4.45 -14.47 5.06
C THR A 49 -5.97 -14.42 5.26
N ILE A 50 -6.64 -13.29 5.01
CA ILE A 50 -8.11 -13.23 5.08
C ILE A 50 -8.72 -13.93 3.86
N ALA A 51 -10.02 -14.26 3.91
CA ALA A 51 -10.70 -15.00 2.85
C ALA A 51 -10.59 -14.35 1.46
N ARG A 52 -10.58 -13.01 1.41
CA ARG A 52 -10.33 -12.22 0.19
C ARG A 52 -9.37 -11.07 0.51
N PRO A 53 -8.05 -11.27 0.35
CA PRO A 53 -7.06 -10.24 0.58
C PRO A 53 -7.22 -9.06 -0.38
N PRO A 54 -6.86 -7.83 0.02
CA PRO A 54 -6.74 -6.71 -0.93
C PRO A 54 -5.72 -7.06 -2.03
N LYS A 55 -5.96 -6.64 -3.28
CA LYS A 55 -5.08 -6.98 -4.40
C LYS A 55 -3.79 -6.15 -4.40
N PHE A 56 -3.80 -4.96 -3.83
CA PHE A 56 -2.67 -4.04 -3.77
C PHE A 56 -2.43 -3.53 -2.36
N ILE A 57 -1.17 -3.24 -2.03
CA ILE A 57 -0.80 -2.51 -0.81
C ILE A 57 -0.08 -1.20 -1.13
N TRP A 58 -0.31 -0.19 -0.32
CA TRP A 58 0.44 1.06 -0.27
C TRP A 58 1.04 1.20 1.13
N ALA A 59 2.24 0.67 1.32
CA ALA A 59 2.83 0.43 2.63
C ALA A 59 3.79 1.56 3.01
N ALA A 60 3.37 2.44 3.94
CA ALA A 60 4.17 3.54 4.46
C ALA A 60 5.41 3.02 5.19
N ASN A 61 6.59 3.33 4.66
CA ASN A 61 7.88 2.95 5.21
C ASN A 61 8.88 4.05 4.86
N TRP A 62 9.00 5.05 5.75
CA TRP A 62 9.76 6.29 5.54
C TRP A 62 11.27 6.09 5.75
N ASP A 63 11.88 5.22 4.95
CA ASP A 63 13.29 4.83 5.03
C ASP A 63 14.18 5.51 3.97
N GLY A 64 13.62 6.40 3.17
CA GLY A 64 14.30 7.07 2.05
C GLY A 64 14.61 6.14 0.87
N ASN A 65 14.25 4.86 0.92
CA ASN A 65 14.52 3.88 -0.13
C ASN A 65 13.29 3.70 -1.04
N PRO A 66 13.35 4.05 -2.33
CA PRO A 66 12.19 3.94 -3.24
C PRO A 66 11.80 2.49 -3.57
N SER A 67 12.65 1.50 -3.28
CA SER A 67 12.38 0.10 -3.60
C SER A 67 11.13 -0.44 -2.89
N THR A 68 10.16 -0.91 -3.67
CA THR A 68 8.91 -1.50 -3.16
C THR A 68 9.07 -2.95 -2.71
N SER A 69 10.17 -3.62 -3.07
CA SER A 69 10.54 -4.92 -2.52
C SER A 69 11.11 -4.82 -1.09
N ALA A 70 11.81 -3.72 -0.79
CA ALA A 70 12.32 -3.39 0.54
C ALA A 70 11.26 -2.72 1.44
N LEU A 71 10.40 -3.54 2.08
CA LEU A 71 9.39 -3.08 3.03
C LEU A 71 9.63 -3.68 4.42
N SER A 72 9.88 -2.81 5.41
CA SER A 72 9.96 -3.20 6.82
C SER A 72 8.69 -3.89 7.27
N CYS A 73 8.81 -4.94 8.08
CA CYS A 73 7.67 -5.65 8.69
C CYS A 73 6.63 -6.25 7.71
N VAL A 74 6.85 -6.23 6.39
CA VAL A 74 5.99 -6.87 5.37
C VAL A 74 6.79 -7.96 4.68
N SER A 75 6.28 -9.20 4.70
CA SER A 75 6.98 -10.34 4.09
C SER A 75 7.16 -10.13 2.59
N GLY A 76 8.36 -10.39 2.09
CA GLY A 76 8.69 -10.39 0.65
C GLY A 76 7.81 -11.33 -0.19
N ALA A 77 7.23 -12.36 0.43
CA ALA A 77 6.34 -13.31 -0.25
C ALA A 77 4.93 -12.76 -0.54
N ASN A 78 4.48 -11.74 0.19
CA ASN A 78 3.14 -11.19 0.05
C ASN A 78 3.10 -10.04 -0.97
N TRP A 79 2.11 -9.97 -1.85
CA TRP A 79 2.00 -8.90 -2.87
C TRP A 79 3.26 -8.72 -3.73
N SER A 80 4.00 -9.80 -4.04
CA SER A 80 5.28 -9.72 -4.78
C SER A 80 5.11 -9.51 -6.30
N ASN A 81 3.91 -9.68 -6.85
CA ASN A 81 3.67 -9.69 -8.28
C ASN A 81 3.22 -8.31 -8.82
N HIS A 82 4.05 -7.28 -8.64
CA HIS A 82 3.71 -5.90 -9.00
C HIS A 82 2.43 -5.40 -8.30
N GLN A 83 2.37 -5.63 -6.98
CA GLN A 83 1.20 -5.32 -6.15
C GLN A 83 1.50 -4.30 -5.03
N ARG A 84 2.62 -3.56 -5.12
CA ARG A 84 3.13 -2.74 -4.01
C ARG A 84 3.37 -1.30 -4.43
N LEU A 85 2.95 -0.39 -3.57
CA LEU A 85 3.32 1.01 -3.55
C LEU A 85 3.97 1.30 -2.20
N LYS A 86 4.87 2.28 -2.16
CA LYS A 86 5.62 2.67 -0.97
C LYS A 86 5.78 4.19 -0.90
N PRO A 87 5.12 4.88 0.04
CA PRO A 87 5.60 6.17 0.54
C PRO A 87 6.93 5.91 1.25
N TYR A 88 8.03 6.37 0.65
CA TYR A 88 9.39 6.16 1.15
C TYR A 88 9.97 7.40 1.82
N GLN A 89 9.37 8.57 1.60
CA GLN A 89 9.74 9.82 2.24
C GLN A 89 8.45 10.59 2.57
N GLY A 90 8.24 10.87 3.85
CA GLY A 90 7.10 11.66 4.33
C GLY A 90 7.28 13.16 4.05
N ASP A 91 6.40 13.97 4.62
CA ASP A 91 6.35 15.45 4.55
C ASP A 91 7.69 16.11 4.24
N HIS A 92 7.84 16.59 3.01
CA HIS A 92 8.95 17.42 2.57
C HIS A 92 8.46 18.44 1.55
N ASN A 93 9.15 19.57 1.47
CA ASN A 93 8.85 20.56 0.44
C ASN A 93 9.53 20.14 -0.86
N ASP A 94 8.76 20.11 -1.94
CA ASP A 94 9.26 19.86 -3.29
C ASP A 94 8.69 20.87 -4.28
N THR A 95 9.45 21.21 -5.31
CA THR A 95 9.09 22.25 -6.28
C THR A 95 8.90 21.66 -7.67
N TRP A 96 7.66 21.69 -8.17
CA TRP A 96 7.29 21.17 -9.48
C TRP A 96 6.63 22.27 -10.32
N GLY A 97 7.17 22.53 -11.51
CA GLY A 97 6.63 23.57 -12.41
C GLY A 97 6.61 24.98 -11.81
N GLY A 98 7.49 25.27 -10.85
CA GLY A 98 7.56 26.57 -10.15
C GLY A 98 6.66 26.69 -8.92
N ALA A 99 5.86 25.68 -8.58
CA ALA A 99 5.06 25.65 -7.35
C ALA A 99 5.74 24.78 -6.29
N THR A 100 5.84 25.28 -5.06
CA THR A 100 6.35 24.52 -3.91
C THR A 100 5.20 24.00 -3.06
N LEU A 101 5.19 22.70 -2.81
CA LEU A 101 4.18 22.02 -2.00
C LEU A 101 4.89 21.15 -0.96
N ASN A 102 4.27 21.01 0.21
CA ASN A 102 4.64 19.96 1.14
C ASN A 102 3.94 18.67 0.68
N ILE A 103 4.71 17.65 0.32
CA ILE A 103 4.24 16.41 -0.28
C ILE A 103 4.94 15.18 0.31
N ASP A 104 4.33 14.02 0.10
CA ASP A 104 4.96 12.72 0.30
C ASP A 104 5.50 12.17 -1.02
N SER A 105 6.68 11.57 -0.96
CA SER A 105 7.33 10.93 -2.10
C SER A 105 7.05 9.43 -2.09
N ASN A 106 6.49 8.96 -3.19
CA ASN A 106 5.92 7.62 -3.33
C ASN A 106 6.51 6.90 -4.54
N CYS A 107 6.81 5.62 -4.36
CA CYS A 107 7.16 4.72 -5.46
C CYS A 107 6.06 3.69 -5.68
N ALA A 108 5.80 3.39 -6.95
CA ALA A 108 4.72 2.54 -7.39
C ALA A 108 5.23 1.39 -8.26
N ASN A 109 4.97 0.16 -7.83
CA ASN A 109 5.20 -1.07 -8.58
C ASN A 109 3.87 -1.82 -8.71
N GLY A 110 2.99 -1.26 -9.53
CA GLY A 110 1.65 -1.74 -9.85
C GLY A 110 0.93 -0.77 -10.81
N PRO A 111 -0.24 -1.12 -11.36
CA PRO A 111 -1.04 -0.20 -12.14
C PRO A 111 -1.64 0.91 -11.27
N MET A 112 -1.36 2.19 -11.58
CA MET A 112 -1.94 3.36 -10.88
C MET A 112 -3.32 3.78 -11.41
N ALA A 113 -3.71 3.23 -12.56
CA ALA A 113 -5.00 3.44 -13.20
C ALA A 113 -5.43 2.12 -13.86
N PRO A 114 -6.73 1.91 -14.13
CA PRO A 114 -7.22 0.69 -14.78
C PRO A 114 -6.50 0.35 -16.11
N THR A 115 -6.00 1.38 -16.81
CA THR A 115 -5.26 1.29 -18.07
C THR A 115 -3.77 1.64 -17.92
N GLY A 116 -3.28 1.83 -16.70
CA GLY A 116 -1.89 2.20 -16.44
C GLY A 116 -0.95 1.04 -16.71
N ALA A 117 0.14 1.31 -17.42
CA ALA A 117 1.23 0.35 -17.64
C ALA A 117 2.35 0.56 -16.59
N LEU A 118 3.07 -0.53 -16.28
CA LEU A 118 4.32 -0.43 -15.52
C LEU A 118 5.39 0.23 -16.39
N SER A 119 6.15 1.16 -15.82
CA SER A 119 7.33 1.69 -16.49
C SER A 119 8.50 0.72 -16.35
N SER A 120 9.05 0.27 -17.48
CA SER A 120 10.25 -0.60 -17.51
C SER A 120 11.51 0.08 -16.96
N THR A 121 11.51 1.41 -16.85
CA THR A 121 12.61 2.21 -16.29
C THR A 121 12.31 2.70 -14.87
N SER A 122 11.30 2.12 -14.21
CA SER A 122 10.93 2.51 -12.85
C SER A 122 12.04 2.21 -11.86
N VAL A 123 12.40 3.19 -11.05
CA VAL A 123 13.33 3.04 -9.91
C VAL A 123 12.67 2.36 -8.69
N CYS A 124 11.40 1.95 -8.81
CA CYS A 124 10.59 1.45 -7.70
C CYS A 124 10.70 -0.05 -7.40
N ASN A 125 11.58 -0.78 -8.09
CA ASN A 125 11.70 -2.25 -7.93
C ASN A 125 12.40 -2.63 -6.62
#